data_AF-A0A538C2G1-F1
#
_entry.id   AF-A0A538C2G1-F1
#
_cell.length_a   1.000
_cell.length_b   1.000
_cell.length_c   1.000
_cell.angle_alpha   90.00
_cell.angle_beta   90.00
_cell.angle_gamma   90.00
#
_symmetry.space_group_name_H-M   'P 1'
#
loop_
_entity.id
_entity.type
_entity.pdbx_description
1 polymer ?
#
loop_
_entity_poly.entity_id
_entity_poly.type
_entity_poly.pdbx_seq_one_letter_code
_entity_poly.pdbx_strand_id
1 'polypeptide(L)'
;MTRRTSSSRPATPEQLAYLKSLALQTGTSFTLPRTRGLASLEIDRLKVLEATRGRHVEAPWEADPRERPYATALHPSEVSGFGSQARWRSDHAAIVRTAARRRAGELTELARYEVEGERRVLYGQRIAGCVTITDRPANGSGRSYLVDRGLEKDGYAALKALVCDYTDLAQRLQRIPMARSSLRRELEP
;
A
#
# COMPACT_ATOMS: atom_id res chain seq x y z
N MET A 1 -47.93 -4.38 31.67
CA MET A 1 -47.66 -4.71 30.25
C MET A 1 -46.16 -4.92 30.05
N THR A 2 -45.67 -6.16 30.10
CA THR A 2 -44.23 -6.51 30.01
C THR A 2 -43.88 -7.02 28.62
N ARG A 3 -43.33 -6.16 27.75
CA ARG A 3 -42.89 -6.54 26.40
C ARG A 3 -41.38 -6.33 26.28
N ARG A 4 -40.55 -7.23 26.82
CA ARG A 4 -39.08 -7.17 26.64
C ARG A 4 -38.36 -8.44 27.11
N THR A 5 -38.18 -9.42 26.23
CA THR A 5 -37.16 -10.50 26.38
C THR A 5 -36.83 -11.22 25.07
N SER A 6 -37.60 -11.05 23.99
CA SER A 6 -37.39 -11.80 22.73
C SER A 6 -36.29 -11.23 21.83
N SER A 7 -35.97 -9.94 21.93
CA SER A 7 -35.00 -9.26 21.07
C SER A 7 -33.54 -9.47 21.46
N SER A 8 -33.27 -9.76 22.74
CA SER A 8 -31.92 -10.03 23.28
C SER A 8 -31.47 -11.47 23.15
N ARG A 9 -32.38 -12.39 22.77
CA ARG A 9 -32.04 -13.79 22.47
C ARG A 9 -31.11 -13.87 21.26
N PRO A 10 -30.29 -14.93 21.13
CA PRO A 10 -29.44 -15.12 19.96
C PRO A 10 -30.25 -15.19 18.67
N ALA A 11 -29.68 -14.66 17.58
CA ALA A 11 -30.27 -14.71 16.24
C ALA A 11 -30.58 -16.16 15.86
N THR A 12 -31.75 -16.38 15.24
CA THR A 12 -32.14 -17.73 14.86
C THR A 12 -31.41 -18.16 13.58
N PRO A 13 -31.21 -19.47 13.36
CA PRO A 13 -30.61 -19.98 12.13
C PRO A 13 -31.35 -19.53 10.87
N GLU A 14 -32.68 -19.48 10.91
CA GLU A 14 -33.52 -19.00 9.82
C GLU A 14 -33.29 -17.51 9.51
N GLN A 15 -33.18 -16.67 10.54
CA GLN A 15 -32.86 -15.25 10.36
C GLN A 15 -31.49 -15.08 9.68
N LEU A 16 -30.51 -15.88 10.06
CA LEU A 16 -29.17 -15.85 9.44
C LEU A 16 -29.19 -16.37 8.00
N ALA A 17 -29.98 -17.41 7.70
CA ALA A 17 -30.16 -17.91 6.34
C ALA A 17 -30.84 -16.86 5.45
N TYR A 18 -31.86 -16.18 5.96
CA TYR A 18 -32.57 -15.14 5.23
C TYR A 18 -31.72 -13.88 5.01
N LEU A 19 -30.89 -13.51 5.98
CA LEU A 19 -29.91 -12.43 5.79
C LEU A 19 -28.90 -12.77 4.68
N LYS A 20 -28.43 -14.02 4.60
CA LYS A 20 -27.54 -14.47 3.52
C LYS A 20 -28.21 -14.39 2.15
N SER A 21 -29.47 -14.82 2.03
CA SER A 21 -30.19 -14.74 0.75
C SER A 21 -30.38 -13.28 0.32
N LEU A 22 -30.79 -12.39 1.23
CA LEU A 22 -30.95 -10.96 0.95
C LEU A 22 -29.63 -10.28 0.58
N ALA A 23 -28.55 -10.61 1.27
CA ALA A 23 -27.21 -10.09 1.00
C ALA A 23 -26.70 -10.51 -0.39
N LEU A 24 -26.90 -11.79 -0.77
CA LEU A 24 -26.59 -12.29 -2.11
C LEU A 24 -27.43 -11.59 -3.19
N GLN A 25 -28.74 -11.47 -2.97
CA GLN A 25 -29.64 -10.81 -3.92
C GLN A 25 -29.33 -9.33 -4.15
N THR A 26 -28.81 -8.66 -3.13
CA THR A 26 -28.50 -7.21 -3.18
C THR A 26 -27.03 -6.92 -3.48
N GLY A 27 -26.17 -7.96 -3.56
CA GLY A 27 -24.72 -7.80 -3.73
C GLY A 27 -24.05 -7.06 -2.57
N THR A 28 -24.57 -7.19 -1.35
CA THR A 28 -24.04 -6.50 -0.16
C THR A 28 -23.56 -7.47 0.91
N SER A 29 -22.75 -6.97 1.85
CA SER A 29 -22.32 -7.73 3.03
C SER A 29 -22.90 -7.12 4.31
N PHE A 30 -23.02 -7.94 5.34
CA PHE A 30 -23.50 -7.53 6.66
C PHE A 30 -22.61 -8.10 7.78
N THR A 31 -22.61 -7.44 8.94
CA THR A 31 -21.94 -7.97 10.13
C THR A 31 -22.84 -9.00 10.80
N LEU A 32 -22.31 -10.16 11.17
CA LEU A 32 -23.10 -11.24 11.78
C LEU A 32 -23.79 -10.76 13.08
N PRO A 33 -25.14 -10.70 13.11
CA PRO A 33 -25.88 -10.18 14.25
C PRO A 33 -25.86 -11.17 15.41
N ARG A 34 -25.56 -10.68 16.62
CA ARG A 34 -25.48 -11.51 17.82
C ARG A 34 -26.83 -11.80 18.47
N THR A 35 -27.86 -11.02 18.15
CA THR A 35 -29.20 -11.13 18.74
C THR A 35 -30.28 -11.09 17.67
N ARG A 36 -31.48 -11.61 17.99
CA ARG A 36 -32.63 -11.59 17.07
C ARG A 36 -33.06 -10.18 16.71
N GLY A 37 -32.99 -9.24 17.66
CA GLY A 37 -33.32 -7.84 17.42
C GLY A 37 -32.37 -7.21 16.39
N LEU A 38 -31.07 -7.48 16.51
CA LEU A 38 -30.08 -7.03 15.52
C LEU A 38 -30.29 -7.71 14.15
N ALA A 39 -30.66 -8.99 14.14
CA ALA A 39 -30.95 -9.70 12.90
C ALA A 39 -32.19 -9.13 12.19
N SER A 40 -33.26 -8.83 12.92
CA SER A 40 -34.46 -8.20 12.36
C SER A 40 -34.18 -6.81 11.79
N LEU A 41 -33.41 -5.98 12.49
CA LEU A 41 -33.00 -4.67 11.98
C LEU A 41 -32.19 -4.77 10.68
N GLU A 42 -31.28 -5.75 10.61
CA GLU A 42 -30.49 -5.97 9.40
C GLU A 42 -31.35 -6.53 8.25
N ILE A 43 -32.35 -7.37 8.55
CA ILE A 43 -33.32 -7.86 7.56
C ILE A 43 -34.11 -6.67 6.99
N ASP A 44 -34.63 -5.80 7.85
CA ASP A 44 -35.43 -4.65 7.41
C ASP A 44 -34.57 -3.68 6.58
N ARG A 45 -33.33 -3.43 7.00
CA ARG A 45 -32.34 -2.67 6.24
C ARG A 45 -32.11 -3.27 4.84
N LEU A 46 -31.88 -4.58 4.75
CA LEU A 46 -31.62 -5.24 3.46
C LEU A 46 -32.86 -5.29 2.57
N LYS A 47 -34.07 -5.41 3.13
CA LYS A 47 -35.33 -5.32 2.37
C LYS A 47 -35.53 -3.94 1.74
N VAL A 48 -35.25 -2.87 2.49
CA VAL A 48 -35.30 -1.49 1.94
C VAL A 48 -34.28 -1.35 0.80
N LEU A 49 -33.10 -1.94 0.96
CA LEU A 49 -32.04 -1.89 -0.02
C LEU A 49 -32.38 -2.69 -1.30
N GLU A 50 -32.98 -3.88 -1.15
CA GLU A 50 -33.53 -4.69 -2.25
C GLU A 50 -34.61 -3.94 -3.02
N ALA A 51 -35.54 -3.29 -2.31
CA ALA A 51 -36.58 -2.47 -2.94
C ALA A 51 -36.02 -1.27 -3.72
N THR A 52 -34.90 -0.69 -3.25
CA THR A 52 -34.30 0.51 -3.87
C THR A 52 -33.39 0.18 -5.05
N ARG A 53 -32.59 -0.88 -4.96
CA ARG A 53 -31.59 -1.26 -5.98
C ARG A 53 -32.07 -2.32 -6.97
N GLY A 54 -33.19 -2.99 -6.67
CA GLY A 54 -33.64 -4.15 -7.42
C GLY A 54 -32.79 -5.40 -7.14
N ARG A 55 -33.14 -6.50 -7.82
CA ARG A 55 -32.37 -7.75 -7.76
C ARG A 55 -31.07 -7.56 -8.55
N HIS A 56 -29.93 -7.90 -7.95
CA HIS A 56 -28.67 -8.02 -8.68
C HIS A 56 -28.81 -9.13 -9.72
N VAL A 57 -29.02 -8.74 -10.97
CA VAL A 57 -28.96 -9.62 -12.13
C VAL A 57 -27.55 -9.48 -12.67
N GLU A 58 -26.78 -10.57 -12.67
CA GLU A 58 -25.55 -10.60 -13.46
C GLU A 58 -25.94 -10.27 -14.90
N ALA A 59 -25.40 -9.17 -15.44
CA ALA A 59 -25.71 -8.76 -16.80
C ALA A 59 -25.43 -9.94 -17.76
N PRO A 60 -26.36 -10.28 -18.66
CA PRO A 60 -26.14 -11.35 -19.63
C PRO A 60 -24.79 -11.15 -20.34
N TRP A 61 -24.03 -12.23 -20.45
CA TRP A 61 -22.64 -12.22 -20.91
C TRP A 61 -22.44 -11.75 -22.36
N GLU A 62 -23.52 -11.43 -23.08
CA GLU A 62 -23.57 -11.09 -24.51
C GLU A 62 -23.33 -9.59 -24.80
N ALA A 63 -22.41 -8.94 -24.08
CA ALA A 63 -21.88 -7.65 -24.51
C ALA A 63 -20.63 -7.86 -25.38
N ASP A 64 -20.58 -7.24 -26.55
CA ASP A 64 -19.43 -7.25 -27.47
C ASP A 64 -18.15 -6.92 -26.68
N PRO A 65 -17.12 -7.79 -26.69
CA PRO A 65 -15.85 -7.55 -26.00
C PRO A 65 -15.19 -6.20 -26.31
N ARG A 66 -15.50 -5.58 -27.47
CA ARG A 66 -14.98 -4.26 -27.88
C ARG A 66 -15.72 -3.08 -27.24
N GLU A 67 -16.95 -3.28 -26.79
CA GLU A 67 -17.75 -2.28 -26.08
C GLU A 67 -17.58 -2.38 -24.56
N ARG A 68 -16.85 -3.39 -24.07
CA ARG A 68 -16.55 -3.52 -22.65
C ARG A 68 -15.53 -2.44 -22.27
N PRO A 69 -15.86 -1.51 -21.35
CA PRO A 69 -14.82 -0.73 -20.71
C PRO A 69 -13.85 -1.74 -20.08
N TYR A 70 -12.53 -1.50 -20.22
CA TYR A 70 -11.49 -2.41 -19.72
C TYR A 70 -11.82 -2.90 -18.30
N ALA A 71 -11.39 -4.11 -17.92
CA ALA A 71 -11.62 -4.62 -16.56
C ALA A 71 -11.04 -3.72 -15.44
N THR A 72 -10.18 -2.76 -15.81
CA THR A 72 -9.62 -1.71 -14.95
C THR A 72 -10.32 -0.36 -15.05
N ALA A 73 -11.34 -0.24 -15.90
CA ALA A 73 -12.09 0.99 -16.08
C ALA A 73 -13.01 1.19 -14.88
N LEU A 74 -12.83 2.34 -14.22
CA LEU A 74 -13.61 2.71 -13.05
C LEU A 74 -15.09 2.82 -13.42
N HIS A 75 -15.94 2.02 -12.78
CA HIS A 75 -17.38 2.17 -12.93
C HIS A 75 -17.86 3.32 -12.02
N PRO A 76 -18.82 4.17 -12.42
CA PRO A 76 -19.31 5.28 -11.58
C PRO A 76 -19.80 4.85 -10.18
N SER A 77 -20.31 3.61 -10.06
CA SER A 77 -20.72 3.04 -8.77
C SER A 77 -19.56 2.61 -7.87
N GLU A 78 -18.32 2.52 -8.38
CA GLU A 78 -17.13 2.20 -7.59
C GLU A 78 -16.51 3.43 -6.94
N VAL A 79 -16.81 4.63 -7.46
CA VAL A 79 -16.25 5.91 -6.99
C VAL A 79 -16.97 6.43 -5.74
N SER A 80 -18.10 5.83 -5.37
CA SER A 80 -18.88 6.20 -4.17
C SER A 80 -19.22 4.97 -3.32
N GLY A 81 -19.24 5.12 -1.99
CA GLY A 81 -19.58 4.03 -1.09
C GLY A 81 -19.14 4.28 0.35
N PHE A 82 -19.31 3.27 1.20
CA PHE A 82 -18.95 3.38 2.62
C PHE A 82 -17.47 3.78 2.85
N GLY A 83 -16.57 3.29 1.99
CA GLY A 83 -15.16 3.66 1.99
C GLY A 83 -14.85 5.04 1.40
N SER A 84 -15.72 5.61 0.56
CA SER A 84 -15.47 6.92 -0.07
C SER A 84 -15.69 8.09 0.88
N GLN A 85 -16.37 7.85 2.01
CA GLN A 85 -16.52 8.79 3.12
C GLN A 85 -15.58 8.48 4.28
N ALA A 86 -14.70 7.48 4.15
CA ALA A 86 -13.73 7.15 5.19
C ALA A 86 -12.78 8.33 5.39
N ARG A 87 -12.81 8.89 6.59
CA ARG A 87 -11.88 9.92 7.03
C ARG A 87 -10.87 9.21 7.91
N TRP A 88 -9.58 9.36 7.61
CA TRP A 88 -8.55 8.98 8.58
C TRP A 88 -8.88 9.71 9.88
N ARG A 89 -8.82 9.02 11.03
CA ARG A 89 -8.80 9.72 12.31
C ARG A 89 -7.54 10.59 12.30
N SER A 90 -7.74 11.88 12.08
CA SER A 90 -6.69 12.90 12.07
C SER A 90 -6.19 13.17 13.49
N ASP A 91 -5.67 12.13 14.14
CA ASP A 91 -4.65 12.22 15.18
C ASP A 91 -3.45 11.36 14.73
N HIS A 92 -3.11 11.43 13.44
CA HIS A 92 -1.70 11.39 13.11
C HIS A 92 -1.18 12.78 13.46
N ALA A 93 -0.83 12.99 14.73
CA ALA A 93 0.32 13.83 15.02
C ALA A 93 1.35 13.42 13.97
N ALA A 94 1.83 14.38 13.16
CA ALA A 94 2.87 14.11 12.19
C ALA A 94 3.86 13.19 12.90
N ILE A 95 4.03 11.96 12.41
CA ILE A 95 5.05 11.09 12.96
C ILE A 95 6.34 11.74 12.49
N VAL A 96 6.73 12.81 13.18
CA VAL A 96 8.10 13.22 13.34
C VAL A 96 8.67 12.01 14.02
N ARG A 97 9.16 11.07 13.20
CA ARG A 97 10.09 10.07 13.65
C ARG A 97 11.27 10.90 14.11
N THR A 98 11.27 11.34 15.36
CA THR A 98 12.50 11.36 16.14
C THR A 98 12.91 9.91 16.13
N ALA A 99 13.59 9.51 15.05
CA ALA A 99 14.30 8.26 15.02
C ALA A 99 15.18 8.37 16.26
N ALA A 100 14.82 7.63 17.31
CA ALA A 100 15.71 7.37 18.42
C ALA A 100 17.04 7.10 17.75
N ARG A 101 18.04 7.95 18.03
CA ARG A 101 19.35 7.94 17.38
C ARG A 101 19.84 6.50 17.46
N ARG A 102 19.52 5.69 16.46
CA ARG A 102 20.03 4.33 16.34
C ARG A 102 21.51 4.57 16.38
N ARG A 103 22.24 3.89 17.28
CA ARG A 103 23.70 4.04 17.41
C ARG A 103 24.29 3.82 16.02
N ALA A 104 24.41 4.91 15.28
CA ALA A 104 24.83 4.93 13.91
C ALA A 104 26.32 5.09 14.07
N GLY A 105 27.04 4.07 13.62
CA GLY A 105 28.48 4.09 13.59
C GLY A 105 28.98 5.27 12.76
N GLU A 106 30.29 5.44 12.80
CA GLU A 106 30.98 6.39 11.96
C GLU A 106 30.60 6.19 10.48
N LEU A 107 30.47 7.31 9.77
CA LEU A 107 30.21 7.32 8.34
C LEU A 107 31.56 7.16 7.63
N THR A 108 31.87 5.96 7.16
CA THR A 108 33.15 5.65 6.54
C THR A 108 33.04 5.82 5.02
N GLU A 109 33.94 6.61 4.44
CA GLU A 109 34.07 6.71 2.99
C GLU A 109 34.64 5.41 2.42
N LEU A 110 33.97 4.84 1.42
CA LEU A 110 34.36 3.59 0.76
C LEU A 110 34.97 3.82 -0.62
N ALA A 111 34.45 4.79 -1.38
CA ALA A 111 34.97 5.17 -2.69
C ALA A 111 34.43 6.54 -3.12
N ARG A 112 35.18 7.22 -4.00
CA ARG A 112 34.73 8.39 -4.76
C ARG A 112 34.70 8.06 -6.24
N TYR A 113 33.71 8.55 -6.95
CA TYR A 113 33.61 8.44 -8.40
C TYR A 113 32.97 9.70 -8.99
N GLU A 114 33.10 9.84 -10.31
CA GLU A 114 32.53 10.95 -11.05
C GLU A 114 31.54 10.41 -12.08
N VAL A 115 30.42 11.12 -12.24
CA VAL A 115 29.35 10.74 -13.13
C VAL A 115 28.64 11.98 -13.65
N GLU A 116 28.54 12.13 -14.98
CA GLU A 116 27.97 13.34 -15.62
C GLU A 116 28.60 14.67 -15.10
N GLY A 117 29.89 14.64 -14.72
CA GLY A 117 30.60 15.79 -14.13
C GLY A 117 30.30 16.05 -12.65
N GLU A 118 29.44 15.25 -12.01
CA GLU A 118 29.16 15.29 -10.58
C GLU A 118 30.06 14.31 -9.81
N ARG A 119 30.77 14.82 -8.80
CA ARG A 119 31.53 13.96 -7.87
C ARG A 119 30.61 13.38 -6.81
N ARG A 120 30.70 12.07 -6.63
CA ARG A 120 29.86 11.30 -5.70
C ARG A 120 30.71 10.38 -4.85
N VAL A 121 30.20 10.07 -3.66
CA VAL A 121 30.91 9.33 -2.62
C VAL A 121 30.02 8.21 -2.10
N LEU A 122 30.55 6.99 -2.13
CA LEU A 122 29.95 5.85 -1.45
C LEU A 122 30.37 5.86 0.01
N TYR A 123 29.38 5.89 0.91
CA TYR A 123 29.58 5.79 2.34
C TYR A 123 29.04 4.48 2.87
N GLY A 124 29.83 3.83 3.74
CA GLY A 124 29.39 2.73 4.59
C GLY A 124 29.06 3.26 5.98
N GLN A 125 27.94 2.79 6.54
CA GLN A 125 27.58 3.09 7.92
C GLN A 125 27.00 1.85 8.60
N ARG A 126 27.44 1.58 9.83
CA ARG A 126 26.82 0.55 10.68
C ARG A 126 25.60 1.14 11.40
N ILE A 127 24.41 0.66 11.10
CA ILE A 127 23.16 1.14 11.70
C ILE A 127 22.46 -0.04 12.35
N ALA A 128 22.34 -0.03 13.69
CA ALA A 128 21.74 -1.11 14.46
C ALA A 128 22.36 -2.51 14.15
N GLY A 129 23.68 -2.56 13.96
CA GLY A 129 24.43 -3.78 13.66
C GLY A 129 24.55 -4.11 12.17
N CYS A 130 23.69 -3.55 11.32
CA CYS A 130 23.69 -3.80 9.87
C CYS A 130 24.59 -2.82 9.12
N VAL A 131 25.35 -3.33 8.14
CA VAL A 131 26.12 -2.48 7.22
C VAL A 131 25.18 -1.92 6.15
N THR A 132 25.12 -0.59 6.06
CA THR A 132 24.32 0.16 5.08
C THR A 132 25.24 0.96 4.18
N ILE A 133 25.08 0.85 2.87
CA ILE A 133 25.87 1.61 1.89
C ILE A 133 24.98 2.65 1.22
N THR A 134 25.44 3.89 1.20
CA THR A 134 24.73 5.03 0.61
C THR A 134 25.64 5.79 -0.35
N ASP A 135 25.15 6.05 -1.55
CA ASP A 135 25.72 7.01 -2.50
C ASP A 135 25.23 8.42 -2.17
N ARG A 136 26.15 9.37 -1.98
CA ARG A 136 25.85 10.79 -1.75
C ARG A 136 26.67 11.70 -2.66
N PRO A 137 26.13 12.86 -3.04
CA PRO A 137 26.91 13.87 -3.74
C PRO A 137 28.02 14.42 -2.83
N ALA A 138 29.22 14.62 -3.38
CA ALA A 138 30.41 15.02 -2.60
C ALA A 138 30.29 16.44 -2.02
N ASN A 139 29.54 17.33 -2.68
CA ASN A 139 29.25 18.69 -2.23
C ASN A 139 28.10 18.75 -1.19
N GLY A 140 27.47 17.61 -0.86
CA GLY A 140 26.35 17.53 0.08
C GLY A 140 25.00 18.00 -0.46
N SER A 141 24.93 18.52 -1.69
CA SER A 141 23.69 18.97 -2.33
C SER A 141 23.25 17.99 -3.41
N GLY A 142 22.02 17.46 -3.31
CA GLY A 142 21.46 16.53 -4.31
C GLY A 142 20.83 15.28 -3.69
N ARG A 143 20.36 14.37 -4.54
CA ARG A 143 19.72 13.12 -4.10
C ARG A 143 20.78 12.14 -3.58
N SER A 144 20.49 11.48 -2.46
CA SER A 144 21.27 10.36 -1.93
C SER A 144 20.56 9.06 -2.23
N TYR A 145 21.30 8.02 -2.61
CA TYR A 145 20.76 6.73 -3.00
C TYR A 145 21.23 5.64 -2.05
N LEU A 146 20.30 4.84 -1.55
CA LEU A 146 20.63 3.62 -0.83
C LEU A 146 21.12 2.59 -1.85
N VAL A 147 22.33 2.08 -1.68
CA VAL A 147 22.91 1.07 -2.57
C VAL A 147 22.57 -0.33 -2.06
N ASP A 148 22.81 -0.59 -0.78
CA ASP A 148 22.56 -1.91 -0.19
C ASP A 148 22.45 -1.86 1.35
N ARG A 149 21.86 -2.89 1.95
CA ARG A 149 21.75 -3.15 3.40
C ARG A 149 21.98 -4.62 3.69
N GLY A 150 22.67 -4.91 4.79
CA GLY A 150 22.78 -6.28 5.30
C GLY A 150 24.09 -7.00 4.94
N LEU A 151 25.09 -6.27 4.43
CA LEU A 151 26.39 -6.83 4.06
C LEU A 151 27.23 -7.40 5.23
N GLU A 152 26.76 -7.32 6.47
CA GLU A 152 27.46 -7.92 7.61
C GLU A 152 27.63 -9.43 7.49
N LYS A 153 26.78 -10.12 6.71
CA LYS A 153 26.80 -11.58 6.58
C LYS A 153 27.86 -12.07 5.60
N ASP A 154 28.12 -11.31 4.54
CA ASP A 154 28.99 -11.71 3.43
C ASP A 154 30.45 -11.25 3.61
N GLY A 155 30.69 -10.39 4.61
CA GLY A 155 32.02 -9.97 5.03
C GLY A 155 32.68 -8.92 4.13
N TYR A 156 33.97 -8.67 4.38
CA TYR A 156 34.69 -7.54 3.79
C TYR A 156 34.99 -7.71 2.29
N ALA A 157 35.20 -8.95 1.82
CA ALA A 157 35.45 -9.21 0.41
C ALA A 157 34.23 -8.87 -0.46
N ALA A 158 33.03 -9.23 -0.01
CA ALA A 158 31.78 -8.89 -0.66
C ALA A 158 31.56 -7.37 -0.71
N LEU A 159 31.88 -6.66 0.38
CA LEU A 159 31.83 -5.20 0.41
C LEU A 159 32.73 -4.56 -0.66
N LYS A 160 33.99 -5.03 -0.79
CA LYS A 160 34.90 -4.50 -1.82
C LYS A 160 34.38 -4.78 -3.22
N ALA A 161 33.92 -6.01 -3.47
CA ALA A 161 33.39 -6.40 -4.77
C ALA A 161 32.21 -5.51 -5.17
N LEU A 162 31.25 -5.29 -4.24
CA LEU A 162 30.12 -4.40 -4.47
C LEU A 162 30.56 -2.96 -4.78
N VAL A 163 31.53 -2.42 -4.03
CA VAL A 163 32.03 -1.05 -4.26
C VAL A 163 32.67 -0.95 -5.64
N CYS A 164 33.52 -1.90 -6.03
CA CYS A 164 34.15 -1.94 -7.35
C CYS A 164 33.12 -2.05 -8.48
N ASP A 165 32.20 -3.02 -8.38
CA ASP A 165 31.16 -3.24 -9.40
C ASP A 165 30.27 -2.00 -9.55
N TYR A 166 29.92 -1.35 -8.45
CA TYR A 166 29.09 -0.15 -8.46
C TYR A 166 29.79 1.01 -9.17
N THR A 167 31.06 1.27 -8.84
CA THR A 167 31.82 2.36 -9.48
C THR A 167 32.09 2.08 -10.95
N ASP A 168 32.40 0.84 -11.31
CA ASP A 168 32.61 0.42 -12.70
C ASP A 168 31.32 0.59 -13.52
N LEU A 169 30.19 0.19 -12.95
CA LEU A 169 28.90 0.33 -13.61
C LEU A 169 28.51 1.80 -13.76
N ALA A 170 28.78 2.65 -12.75
CA ALA A 170 28.55 4.09 -12.84
C ALA A 170 29.38 4.73 -13.95
N GLN A 171 30.67 4.36 -14.07
CA GLN A 171 31.57 4.87 -15.11
C GLN A 171 31.15 4.41 -16.51
N ARG A 172 30.82 3.12 -16.68
CA ARG A 172 30.41 2.57 -17.98
C ARG A 172 29.10 3.18 -18.48
N LEU A 173 28.17 3.46 -17.57
CA LEU A 173 26.87 4.01 -17.94
C LEU A 173 26.83 5.54 -17.94
N GLN A 174 27.89 6.19 -17.43
CA GLN A 174 27.93 7.63 -17.18
C GLN A 174 26.65 8.14 -16.50
N ARG A 175 26.11 7.38 -15.53
CA ARG A 175 24.93 7.74 -14.76
C ARG A 175 24.95 7.07 -13.39
N ILE A 176 24.18 7.59 -12.45
CA ILE A 176 24.04 6.97 -11.12
C ILE A 176 23.29 5.63 -11.27
N PRO A 177 23.88 4.49 -10.90
CA PRO A 177 23.28 3.16 -11.07
C PRO A 177 21.86 3.02 -10.50
N MET A 178 21.64 3.61 -9.32
CA MET A 178 20.36 3.55 -8.58
C MET A 178 19.38 4.66 -8.96
N ALA A 179 19.74 5.57 -9.86
CA ALA A 179 18.85 6.65 -10.30
C ALA A 179 17.84 6.22 -11.38
N ARG A 180 17.61 4.91 -11.58
CA ARG A 180 16.62 4.39 -12.54
C ARG A 180 15.17 4.66 -12.09
N SER A 181 14.73 5.92 -12.22
CA SER A 181 13.41 6.37 -12.67
C SER A 181 13.24 7.88 -12.43
N SER A 182 13.68 8.69 -13.40
CA SER A 182 13.07 10.02 -13.67
C SER A 182 12.24 10.00 -14.96
N LEU A 183 12.05 8.85 -15.61
CA LEU A 183 11.04 8.69 -16.66
C LEU A 183 9.64 8.58 -16.01
N ARG A 184 9.15 9.69 -15.47
CA ARG A 184 7.71 9.95 -15.34
C ARG A 184 7.49 11.46 -15.20
N ARG A 185 7.19 12.09 -16.35
CA ARG A 185 6.66 13.46 -16.57
C ARG A 185 7.64 14.45 -17.23
N GLU A 186 8.06 14.11 -18.44
CA GLU A 186 8.12 15.06 -19.56
C GLU A 186 7.49 14.36 -20.77
N LEU A 187 6.17 14.16 -20.67
CA LEU A 187 5.31 14.09 -21.84
C LEU A 187 4.84 15.53 -22.02
N GLU A 188 5.47 16.21 -22.96
CA GLU A 188 4.91 17.35 -23.68
C GLU A 188 5.15 17.02 -25.16
N PRO A 189 4.23 17.36 -26.07
CA PRO A 189 3.57 18.66 -26.14
C PRO A 189 2.06 18.69 -25.84
#